data_AF-A0A821WYR6-F1
#
_entry.id   AF-A0A821WYR6-F1
#
_cell.length_a   1.000
_cell.length_b   1.000
_cell.length_c   1.000
_cell.angle_alpha   90.00
_cell.angle_beta   90.00
_cell.angle_gamma   90.00
#
_symmetry.space_group_name_H-M   'P 1'
#
loop_
_entity.id
_entity.type
_entity.pdbx_description
1 polymer ?
#
loop_
_entity_poly.entity_id
_entity_poly.type
_entity_poly.pdbx_seq_one_letter_code
_entity_poly.pdbx_strand_id
1 'polypeptide(L)'
;MDHENLEVLGDCFLKLAVSMALYYQYPSADAGLLTVKKKKQISNENLYRLAVQKELKNYLNANKIEVRGQNANWLPSGYMIVDTKSIIGQRYAYQIAKRKAFSDMIEAFIGAFLISTNYTTTIQFMHWLGLCVIPVAKSPSILRSNIGSTNEDEISEIMNKFFHDKAFDEIETMINYTFQSKAYLIAAFTHPSSFANRLTDCYERLEFLGDAILDFLVTRYVFVHYNQNVTPGKHYRVVYAIKICSVLLPGRVTDIRQDLSNNDRLAYILVACGLHRKILHNSPDLFGHITAYAGDEDVFPKDQSIDQYLSKDLDQWADSTAPKALADVFEALVGAIFLDSGNSLDV
;
A
#
# COMPACT_ATOMS: atom_id res chain seq x y z
N MET A 1 -5.26 -24.28 4.99
CA MET A 1 -5.22 -22.94 4.36
C MET A 1 -5.18 -21.97 5.51
N ASP A 2 -4.04 -21.33 5.74
CA ASP A 2 -3.90 -20.45 6.89
C ASP A 2 -4.54 -19.11 6.53
N HIS A 3 -5.68 -18.84 7.18
CA HIS A 3 -6.46 -17.62 7.03
C HIS A 3 -5.62 -16.35 7.18
N GLU A 4 -4.59 -16.38 8.02
CA GLU A 4 -3.64 -15.28 8.25
C GLU A 4 -2.88 -14.85 6.98
N ASN A 5 -2.51 -15.76 6.08
CA ASN A 5 -1.85 -15.39 4.81
C ASN A 5 -2.83 -14.70 3.83
N LEU A 6 -4.11 -15.10 3.87
CA LEU A 6 -5.16 -14.44 3.10
C LEU A 6 -5.53 -13.09 3.69
N GLU A 7 -5.52 -12.97 5.02
CA GLU A 7 -5.69 -11.72 5.76
C GLU A 7 -4.65 -10.70 5.33
N VAL A 8 -3.36 -11.06 5.34
CA VAL A 8 -2.28 -10.14 4.92
C VAL A 8 -2.47 -9.62 3.49
N LEU A 9 -2.75 -10.52 2.53
CA LEU A 9 -2.99 -10.12 1.15
C LEU A 9 -4.25 -9.26 0.99
N GLY A 10 -5.32 -9.63 1.71
CA GLY A 10 -6.59 -8.93 1.70
C GLY A 10 -6.54 -7.56 2.35
N ASP A 11 -5.79 -7.39 3.44
CA ASP A 11 -5.53 -6.11 4.12
C ASP A 11 -4.82 -5.12 3.18
N CYS A 12 -3.76 -5.57 2.49
CA CYS A 12 -3.06 -4.73 1.52
C CYS A 12 -3.97 -4.32 0.35
N PHE A 13 -4.75 -5.26 -0.21
CA PHE A 13 -5.69 -4.94 -1.29
C PHE A 13 -6.83 -4.02 -0.83
N LEU A 14 -7.32 -4.22 0.41
CA LEU A 14 -8.32 -3.36 1.04
C LEU A 14 -7.80 -1.93 1.17
N LYS A 15 -6.57 -1.75 1.67
CA LYS A 15 -5.92 -0.43 1.77
C LYS A 15 -5.76 0.20 0.38
N LEU A 16 -5.27 -0.55 -0.62
CA LEU A 16 -5.11 -0.07 -1.98
C LEU A 16 -6.43 0.43 -2.58
N ALA A 17 -7.47 -0.41 -2.58
CA ALA A 17 -8.75 -0.07 -3.19
C ALA A 17 -9.44 1.12 -2.49
N VAL A 18 -9.36 1.20 -1.16
CA VAL A 18 -9.89 2.34 -0.40
C VAL A 18 -9.06 3.61 -0.64
N SER A 19 -7.73 3.53 -0.65
CA SER A 19 -6.86 4.68 -0.96
C SER A 19 -7.14 5.22 -2.36
N MET A 20 -7.22 4.34 -3.36
CA MET A 20 -7.59 4.72 -4.73
C MET A 20 -8.95 5.42 -4.75
N ALA A 21 -10.00 4.80 -4.22
CA ALA A 21 -11.34 5.37 -4.26
C ALA A 21 -11.42 6.73 -3.54
N LEU A 22 -10.75 6.89 -2.39
CA LEU A 22 -10.68 8.15 -1.67
C LEU A 22 -9.92 9.23 -2.44
N TYR A 23 -8.82 8.86 -3.11
CA TYR A 23 -8.03 9.78 -3.93
C TYR A 23 -8.87 10.39 -5.06
N TYR A 24 -9.69 9.57 -5.74
CA TYR A 24 -10.60 10.03 -6.79
C TYR A 24 -11.83 10.77 -6.24
N GLN A 25 -12.40 10.31 -5.12
CA GLN A 25 -13.63 10.88 -4.56
C GLN A 25 -13.41 12.27 -3.94
N TYR A 26 -12.20 12.56 -3.45
CA TYR A 26 -11.86 13.82 -2.81
C TYR A 26 -10.67 14.53 -3.49
N PRO A 27 -10.86 15.12 -4.68
CA PRO A 27 -9.80 15.80 -5.43
C PRO A 27 -9.12 16.94 -4.66
N SER A 28 -9.86 17.66 -3.82
CA SER A 28 -9.38 18.83 -3.08
C SER A 28 -8.94 18.52 -1.65
N ALA A 29 -8.97 17.24 -1.23
CA ALA A 29 -8.55 16.86 0.11
C ALA A 29 -7.02 16.70 0.19
N ASP A 30 -6.46 17.13 1.31
CA ASP A 30 -5.06 16.88 1.66
C ASP A 30 -4.82 15.41 2.08
N ALA A 31 -3.56 15.01 2.11
CA ALA A 31 -3.16 13.66 2.49
C ALA A 31 -3.59 13.29 3.92
N GLY A 32 -3.61 14.28 4.82
CA GLY A 32 -4.06 14.12 6.20
C GLY A 32 -5.54 13.71 6.29
N LEU A 33 -6.44 14.43 5.62
CA LEU A 33 -7.87 14.11 5.58
C LEU A 33 -8.14 12.77 4.90
N LEU A 34 -7.42 12.48 3.81
CA LEU A 34 -7.49 11.18 3.13
C LEU A 34 -7.09 10.04 4.07
N THR A 35 -6.02 10.20 4.84
CA THR A 35 -5.58 9.22 5.85
C THR A 35 -6.61 9.00 6.95
N VAL A 36 -7.23 10.07 7.45
CA VAL A 36 -8.30 9.96 8.46
C VAL A 36 -9.51 9.21 7.90
N LYS A 37 -9.92 9.51 6.66
CA LYS A 37 -11.01 8.82 5.97
C LYS A 37 -10.68 7.35 5.70
N LYS A 38 -9.45 7.05 5.28
CA LYS A 38 -8.92 5.68 5.09
C LYS A 38 -9.06 4.90 6.39
N LYS A 39 -8.46 5.39 7.49
CA LYS A 39 -8.53 4.78 8.82
C LYS A 39 -9.95 4.53 9.29
N LYS A 40 -10.88 5.45 9.03
CA LYS A 40 -12.30 5.26 9.39
C LYS A 40 -12.93 4.09 8.64
N GLN A 41 -12.70 3.96 7.33
CA GLN A 41 -13.27 2.89 6.52
C GLN A 41 -12.66 1.51 6.82
N ILE A 42 -11.33 1.43 6.98
CA ILE A 42 -10.63 0.16 7.23
C ILE A 42 -10.59 -0.23 8.72
N SER A 43 -11.19 0.57 9.61
CA SER A 43 -11.19 0.27 11.04
C SER A 43 -11.88 -1.05 11.35
N ASN A 44 -11.32 -1.83 12.29
CA ASN A 44 -11.88 -3.10 12.73
C ASN A 44 -13.34 -2.96 13.19
N GLU A 45 -13.72 -1.81 13.75
CA GLU A 45 -15.10 -1.52 14.15
C GLU A 45 -16.04 -1.38 12.94
N ASN A 46 -15.58 -0.70 11.88
CA ASN A 46 -16.36 -0.57 10.65
C ASN A 46 -16.49 -1.91 9.93
N LEU A 47 -15.39 -2.65 9.78
CA LEU A 47 -15.40 -3.97 9.15
C LEU A 47 -16.28 -4.96 9.92
N TYR A 48 -16.22 -4.94 11.25
CA TYR A 48 -17.16 -5.70 12.10
C TYR A 48 -18.61 -5.30 11.85
N ARG A 49 -18.92 -4.00 11.79
CA ARG A 49 -20.28 -3.51 11.51
C ARG A 49 -20.79 -4.01 10.16
N LEU A 50 -19.97 -3.95 9.11
CA LEU A 50 -20.33 -4.46 7.78
C LEU A 50 -20.56 -5.97 7.80
N ALA A 51 -19.69 -6.73 8.48
CA ALA A 51 -19.86 -8.18 8.64
C ALA A 51 -21.17 -8.55 9.36
N VAL A 52 -21.58 -7.78 10.37
CA VAL A 52 -22.86 -7.98 11.07
C VAL A 52 -24.04 -7.65 10.16
N GLN A 53 -23.99 -6.55 9.40
CA GLN A 53 -25.05 -6.15 8.47
C GLN A 53 -25.30 -7.16 7.35
N LYS A 54 -24.27 -7.89 6.94
CA LYS A 54 -24.34 -8.94 5.91
C LYS A 54 -24.55 -10.35 6.46
N GLU A 55 -24.82 -10.48 7.76
CA GLU A 55 -25.01 -11.75 8.46
C GLU A 55 -23.79 -12.71 8.35
N LEU A 56 -22.61 -12.18 7.97
CA LEU A 56 -21.37 -12.95 7.84
C LEU A 56 -20.85 -13.44 9.20
N LYS A 57 -21.31 -12.83 10.29
CA LYS A 57 -20.94 -13.22 11.65
C LYS A 57 -21.28 -14.69 11.97
N ASN A 58 -22.27 -15.27 11.30
CA ASN A 58 -22.72 -16.64 11.53
C ASN A 58 -21.80 -17.69 10.87
N TYR A 59 -20.94 -17.26 9.94
CA TYR A 59 -20.05 -18.14 9.16
C TYR A 59 -18.64 -18.23 9.76
N LEU A 60 -18.34 -17.44 10.79
CA LEU A 60 -17.07 -17.53 11.49
C LEU A 60 -17.03 -18.82 12.30
N ASN A 61 -16.19 -19.76 11.88
CA ASN A 61 -16.02 -21.04 12.58
C ASN A 61 -15.16 -20.84 13.83
N ALA A 62 -15.81 -20.58 14.96
CA ALA A 62 -15.17 -20.61 16.27
C ALA A 62 -14.97 -22.07 16.69
N ASN A 63 -13.71 -22.47 16.94
CA ASN A 63 -13.41 -23.82 17.42
C ASN A 63 -14.19 -24.13 18.69
N LYS A 64 -14.97 -25.22 18.65
CA LYS A 64 -15.66 -25.75 19.82
C LYS A 64 -14.62 -26.29 20.82
N ILE A 65 -14.72 -25.88 22.07
CA ILE A 65 -13.97 -26.51 23.16
C ILE A 65 -14.91 -27.51 23.84
N GLU A 66 -14.52 -28.79 23.83
CA GLU A 66 -15.19 -29.81 24.63
C GLU A 66 -14.84 -29.58 26.10
N VAL A 67 -15.84 -29.22 26.90
CA VAL A 67 -15.68 -29.06 28.35
C VAL A 67 -15.96 -30.41 28.98
N ARG A 68 -14.90 -31.16 29.30
CA ARG A 68 -15.01 -32.49 29.91
C ARG A 68 -15.23 -32.39 31.41
N GLY A 69 -16.30 -33.02 31.90
CA GLY A 69 -16.58 -33.21 33.33
C GLY A 69 -17.67 -32.29 33.89
N GLN A 70 -18.46 -32.80 34.84
CA GLN A 70 -19.58 -32.08 35.47
C GLN A 70 -19.13 -30.87 36.32
N ASN A 71 -17.85 -30.81 36.70
CA ASN A 71 -17.28 -29.80 37.62
C ASN A 71 -16.30 -28.82 36.94
N ALA A 72 -16.21 -28.80 35.61
CA ALA A 72 -15.34 -27.86 34.90
C ALA A 72 -15.92 -26.44 34.97
N ASN A 73 -15.59 -25.69 36.02
CA ASN A 73 -16.01 -24.30 36.25
C ASN A 73 -15.09 -23.27 35.58
N TRP A 74 -14.00 -23.71 34.97
CA TRP A 74 -13.07 -22.82 34.29
C TRP A 74 -13.42 -22.72 32.81
N LEU A 75 -13.74 -21.51 32.36
CA LEU A 75 -13.93 -21.14 30.97
C LEU A 75 -12.92 -20.04 30.63
N PRO A 76 -12.19 -20.13 29.50
CA PRO A 76 -11.40 -19.00 29.02
C PRO A 76 -12.32 -17.80 28.73
N SER A 77 -11.81 -16.59 28.92
CA SER A 77 -12.57 -15.37 28.61
C SER A 77 -13.10 -15.39 27.18
N GLY A 78 -14.39 -15.08 27.02
CA GLY A 78 -15.06 -15.10 25.73
C GLY A 78 -15.57 -16.47 25.30
N TYR A 79 -15.76 -17.43 26.20
CA TYR A 79 -16.47 -18.68 25.91
C TYR A 79 -17.81 -18.74 26.66
N MET A 80 -18.87 -19.23 26.00
CA MET A 80 -20.17 -19.50 26.62
C MET A 80 -20.57 -20.96 26.42
N ILE A 81 -21.10 -21.57 27.48
CA ILE A 81 -21.66 -22.91 27.40
C ILE A 81 -23.05 -22.81 26.77
N VAL A 82 -23.28 -23.54 25.69
CA VAL A 82 -24.64 -23.77 25.18
C VAL A 82 -25.02 -25.17 25.66
N ASP A 83 -25.90 -25.23 26.66
CA ASP A 83 -26.46 -26.51 27.13
C ASP A 83 -27.40 -27.03 26.04
N THR A 84 -26.86 -27.81 25.10
CA THR A 84 -27.67 -28.63 24.19
C THR A 84 -28.33 -29.73 25.02
N LYS A 85 -29.63 -29.57 25.26
CA LYS A 85 -30.50 -30.49 26.03
C LYS A 85 -30.58 -31.93 25.46
N SER A 86 -29.75 -32.31 24.50
CA SER A 86 -29.89 -33.55 23.71
C SER A 86 -28.89 -34.66 24.03
N ILE A 87 -27.80 -34.43 24.77
CA ILE A 87 -26.83 -35.49 25.10
C ILE A 87 -26.35 -35.34 26.55
N ILE A 88 -26.73 -36.30 27.40
CA ILE A 88 -26.31 -36.38 28.80
C ILE A 88 -24.79 -36.57 28.84
N GLY A 89 -24.05 -35.55 29.28
CA GLY A 89 -22.62 -35.67 29.62
C GLY A 89 -21.62 -34.93 28.74
N GLN A 90 -22.05 -34.28 27.64
CA GLN A 90 -21.15 -33.46 26.81
C GLN A 90 -21.59 -31.99 26.82
N ARG A 91 -20.78 -31.13 27.46
CA ARG A 91 -20.94 -29.68 27.43
C ARG A 91 -19.98 -29.08 26.41
N TYR A 92 -20.51 -28.28 25.50
CA TYR A 92 -19.71 -27.55 24.52
C TYR A 92 -19.66 -26.07 24.90
N ALA A 93 -18.46 -25.52 24.94
CA ALA A 93 -18.25 -24.08 25.04
C ALA A 93 -17.98 -23.50 23.65
N TYR A 94 -18.70 -22.45 23.31
CA TYR A 94 -18.57 -21.69 22.07
C TYR A 94 -17.82 -20.40 22.35
N GLN A 95 -16.83 -20.09 21.52
CA GLN A 95 -16.13 -18.81 21.61
C GLN A 95 -17.04 -17.70 21.07
N ILE A 96 -17.28 -16.68 21.89
CA ILE A 96 -17.65 -15.34 21.44
C ILE A 96 -16.43 -14.80 20.69
N ALA A 97 -16.51 -14.81 19.38
CA ALA A 97 -15.48 -14.23 18.54
C ALA A 97 -15.27 -12.74 18.89
N LYS A 98 -14.00 -12.36 19.08
CA LYS A 98 -13.62 -10.97 19.30
C LYS A 98 -13.92 -10.17 18.04
N ARG A 99 -14.22 -8.86 18.18
CA ARG A 99 -14.44 -7.94 17.05
C ARG A 99 -13.31 -7.99 16.01
N LYS A 100 -12.06 -8.14 16.47
CA LYS A 100 -10.88 -8.30 15.60
C LYS A 100 -10.99 -9.52 14.67
N ALA A 101 -11.46 -10.67 15.16
CA ALA A 101 -11.59 -11.88 14.33
C ALA A 101 -12.55 -11.70 13.15
N PHE A 102 -13.54 -10.81 13.24
CA PHE A 102 -14.42 -10.49 12.11
C PHE A 102 -13.74 -9.56 11.10
N SER A 103 -12.86 -8.65 11.55
CA SER A 103 -12.01 -7.84 10.66
C SER A 103 -11.10 -8.75 9.85
N ASP A 104 -10.35 -9.59 10.56
CA ASP A 104 -9.40 -10.55 10.00
C ASP A 104 -10.12 -11.50 9.02
N MET A 105 -11.36 -11.93 9.32
CA MET A 105 -12.20 -12.72 8.42
C MET A 105 -12.58 -11.97 7.13
N ILE A 106 -12.99 -10.70 7.22
CA ILE A 106 -13.36 -9.90 6.05
C ILE A 106 -12.12 -9.66 5.16
N GLU A 107 -10.98 -9.35 5.76
CA GLU A 107 -9.69 -9.23 5.06
C GLU A 107 -9.33 -10.55 4.38
N ALA A 108 -9.41 -11.68 5.09
CA ALA A 108 -9.17 -13.00 4.51
C ALA A 108 -10.14 -13.35 3.36
N PHE A 109 -11.41 -12.94 3.44
CA PHE A 109 -12.35 -13.09 2.32
C PHE A 109 -11.92 -12.25 1.11
N ILE A 110 -11.55 -10.99 1.31
CA ILE A 110 -11.05 -10.14 0.23
C ILE A 110 -9.82 -10.78 -0.42
N GLY A 111 -8.88 -11.30 0.37
CA GLY A 111 -7.71 -12.04 -0.12
C GLY A 111 -8.11 -13.29 -0.91
N ALA A 112 -9.07 -14.07 -0.43
CA ALA A 112 -9.57 -15.26 -1.11
C ALA A 112 -10.26 -14.92 -2.45
N PHE A 113 -11.06 -13.85 -2.49
CA PHE A 113 -11.68 -13.34 -3.73
C PHE A 113 -10.62 -12.88 -4.71
N LEU A 114 -9.59 -12.17 -4.23
CA LEU A 114 -8.49 -11.71 -5.08
C LEU A 114 -7.72 -12.86 -5.71
N ILE A 115 -7.57 -13.96 -4.98
CA ILE A 115 -6.89 -15.17 -5.45
C ILE A 115 -7.74 -15.97 -6.44
N SER A 116 -9.03 -16.11 -6.14
CA SER A 116 -9.94 -16.92 -6.94
C SER A 116 -10.47 -16.21 -8.18
N THR A 117 -10.45 -14.87 -8.18
CA THR A 117 -11.06 -14.03 -9.24
C THR A 117 -10.11 -12.91 -9.71
N ASN A 118 -10.66 -11.82 -10.24
CA ASN A 118 -9.91 -10.66 -10.73
C ASN A 118 -10.13 -9.43 -9.84
N TYR A 119 -9.33 -8.37 -10.03
CA TYR A 119 -9.43 -7.14 -9.26
C TYR A 119 -10.83 -6.52 -9.30
N THR A 120 -11.47 -6.51 -10.48
CA THR A 120 -12.80 -5.91 -10.67
C THR A 120 -13.88 -6.61 -9.86
N THR A 121 -13.90 -7.94 -9.85
CA THR A 121 -14.86 -8.75 -9.09
C THR A 121 -14.61 -8.59 -7.59
N THR A 122 -13.35 -8.53 -7.14
CA THR A 122 -13.04 -8.26 -5.74
C THR A 122 -13.51 -6.86 -5.33
N ILE A 123 -13.32 -5.84 -6.16
CA ILE A 123 -13.83 -4.48 -5.91
C ILE A 123 -15.37 -4.47 -5.86
N GLN A 124 -16.05 -5.21 -6.73
CA GLN A 124 -17.50 -5.37 -6.68
C GLN A 124 -17.96 -6.04 -5.39
N PHE A 125 -17.24 -7.07 -4.92
CA PHE A 125 -17.51 -7.71 -3.64
C PHE A 125 -17.33 -6.74 -2.47
N MET A 126 -16.24 -5.96 -2.45
CA MET A 126 -15.99 -4.93 -1.44
C MET A 126 -17.07 -3.84 -1.45
N HIS A 127 -17.53 -3.42 -2.63
CA HIS A 127 -18.66 -2.51 -2.76
C HIS A 127 -19.96 -3.13 -2.21
N TRP A 128 -20.22 -4.41 -2.53
CA TRP A 128 -21.36 -5.14 -1.97
C TRP A 128 -21.29 -5.23 -0.44
N LEU A 129 -20.10 -5.40 0.15
CA LEU A 129 -19.92 -5.35 1.61
C LEU A 129 -20.31 -3.99 2.21
N GLY A 130 -20.26 -2.92 1.43
CA GLY A 130 -20.58 -1.55 1.85
C GLY A 130 -19.36 -0.65 1.99
N LEU A 131 -18.20 -1.04 1.44
CA LEU A 131 -17.00 -0.19 1.38
C LEU A 131 -17.08 0.79 0.21
N CYS A 132 -16.56 2.00 0.40
CA CYS A 132 -16.49 3.00 -0.67
C CYS A 132 -15.24 2.75 -1.52
N VAL A 133 -15.34 1.81 -2.46
CA VAL A 133 -14.21 1.37 -3.31
C VAL A 133 -14.39 1.64 -4.80
N ILE A 134 -15.58 2.08 -5.23
CA ILE A 134 -15.83 2.45 -6.62
C ILE A 134 -15.58 3.95 -6.78
N PRO A 135 -14.61 4.37 -7.61
CA PRO A 135 -14.42 5.79 -7.89
C PRO A 135 -15.63 6.31 -8.69
N VAL A 136 -16.31 7.32 -8.16
CA VAL A 136 -17.48 7.95 -8.80
C VAL A 136 -17.08 9.10 -9.72
N ALA A 137 -15.85 9.61 -9.59
CA ALA A 137 -15.35 10.79 -10.28
C ALA A 137 -14.27 10.47 -11.32
N LYS A 138 -14.11 11.36 -12.31
CA LYS A 138 -12.97 11.37 -13.24
C LYS A 138 -11.67 11.65 -12.48
N SER A 139 -10.53 11.27 -13.07
CA SER A 139 -9.20 11.52 -12.49
C SER A 139 -9.04 12.96 -12.02
N PRO A 140 -8.64 13.18 -10.76
CA PRO A 140 -8.47 14.53 -10.23
C PRO A 140 -7.36 15.23 -11.01
N SER A 141 -7.57 16.50 -11.36
CA SER A 141 -6.51 17.31 -11.95
C SER A 141 -5.43 17.55 -10.90
N ILE A 142 -4.17 17.26 -11.25
CA ILE A 142 -2.99 17.57 -10.42
C ILE A 142 -2.54 19.03 -10.58
N LEU A 143 -3.09 19.71 -11.57
CA LEU A 143 -2.88 21.11 -11.82
C LEU A 143 -3.52 21.96 -10.72
N ARG A 144 -2.79 22.97 -10.24
CA ARG A 144 -3.33 23.93 -9.27
C ARG A 144 -4.49 24.70 -9.90
N SER A 145 -5.54 24.94 -9.11
CA SER A 145 -6.73 25.70 -9.52
C SER A 145 -6.45 27.14 -9.96
N ASN A 146 -5.26 27.67 -9.67
CA ASN A 146 -4.87 29.06 -9.91
C ASN A 146 -4.00 29.25 -11.16
N ILE A 147 -3.89 28.26 -12.05
CA ILE A 147 -3.29 28.47 -13.36
C ILE A 147 -4.20 29.44 -14.13
N GLY A 148 -3.76 30.69 -14.26
CA GLY A 148 -4.55 31.79 -14.83
C GLY A 148 -4.86 31.68 -16.34
N SER A 149 -4.57 30.54 -16.97
CA SER A 149 -4.89 30.27 -18.38
C SER A 149 -5.88 29.10 -18.46
N THR A 150 -6.87 29.21 -19.33
CA THR A 150 -7.87 28.17 -19.62
C THR A 150 -7.49 27.33 -20.85
N ASN A 151 -6.38 27.63 -21.53
CA ASN A 151 -5.95 26.95 -22.75
C ASN A 151 -4.99 25.80 -22.42
N GLU A 152 -5.40 24.55 -22.70
CA GLU A 152 -4.60 23.35 -22.41
C GLU A 152 -3.22 23.36 -23.10
N ASP A 153 -3.13 23.90 -24.32
CA ASP A 153 -1.87 23.97 -25.07
C ASP A 153 -0.84 24.91 -24.41
N GLU A 154 -1.27 26.07 -23.91
CA GLU A 154 -0.40 27.02 -23.20
C GLU A 154 0.11 26.42 -21.89
N ILE A 155 -0.77 25.70 -21.18
CA ILE A 155 -0.40 25.02 -19.93
C ILE A 155 0.65 23.94 -20.23
N SER A 156 0.47 23.17 -21.32
CA SER A 156 1.42 22.15 -21.74
C SER A 156 2.78 22.77 -22.11
N GLU A 157 2.79 23.90 -22.81
CA GLU A 157 4.04 24.61 -23.17
C GLU A 157 4.78 25.13 -21.93
N ILE A 158 4.06 25.75 -20.98
CA ILE A 158 4.65 26.21 -19.70
C ILE A 158 5.20 25.02 -18.90
N MET A 159 4.46 23.91 -18.86
CA MET A 159 4.91 22.69 -18.18
C MET A 159 6.17 22.11 -18.83
N ASN A 160 6.21 21.98 -20.16
CA ASN A 160 7.37 21.46 -20.87
C ASN A 160 8.59 22.37 -20.66
N LYS A 161 8.39 23.69 -20.70
CA LYS A 161 9.48 24.64 -20.40
C LYS A 161 10.01 24.45 -18.99
N PHE A 162 9.13 24.38 -17.98
CA PHE A 162 9.56 24.14 -16.59
C PHE A 162 10.24 22.78 -16.42
N PHE A 163 9.75 21.76 -17.12
CA PHE A 163 10.29 20.39 -17.12
C PHE A 163 11.75 20.37 -17.59
N HIS A 164 12.02 21.02 -18.74
CA HIS A 164 13.36 21.13 -19.30
C HIS A 164 14.27 22.07 -18.49
N ASP A 165 13.75 23.21 -18.01
CA ASP A 165 14.51 24.17 -17.19
C ASP A 165 15.03 23.54 -15.88
N LYS A 166 14.31 22.56 -15.35
CA LYS A 166 14.69 21.80 -14.15
C LYS A 166 15.38 20.46 -14.45
N ALA A 167 15.60 20.15 -15.74
CA ALA A 167 16.23 18.92 -16.20
C ALA A 167 15.57 17.65 -15.62
N PHE A 168 14.23 17.61 -15.66
CA PHE A 168 13.46 16.41 -15.30
C PHE A 168 13.59 15.30 -16.35
N ASP A 169 14.04 15.60 -17.57
CA ASP A 169 14.36 14.60 -18.61
C ASP A 169 15.42 13.60 -18.15
N GLU A 170 16.34 14.03 -17.29
CA GLU A 170 17.34 13.16 -16.69
C GLU A 170 16.69 12.11 -15.78
N ILE A 171 15.61 12.46 -15.07
CA ILE A 171 14.89 11.52 -14.21
C ILE A 171 14.21 10.44 -15.06
N GLU A 172 13.53 10.82 -16.14
CA GLU A 172 12.90 9.87 -17.07
C GLU A 172 13.91 8.88 -17.64
N THR A 173 15.12 9.36 -17.92
CA THR A 173 16.23 8.51 -18.38
C THR A 173 16.73 7.58 -17.28
N MET A 174 16.86 8.07 -16.04
CA MET A 174 17.31 7.26 -14.89
C MET A 174 16.32 6.14 -14.54
N ILE A 175 15.01 6.41 -14.58
CA ILE A 175 13.97 5.43 -14.27
C ILE A 175 13.57 4.59 -15.49
N ASN A 176 14.07 4.95 -16.69
CA ASN A 176 13.71 4.33 -17.97
C ASN A 176 12.19 4.29 -18.22
N TYR A 177 11.50 5.38 -17.89
CA TYR A 177 10.06 5.57 -18.07
C TYR A 177 9.77 6.98 -18.57
N THR A 178 8.97 7.09 -19.64
CA THR A 178 8.56 8.36 -20.23
C THR A 178 7.13 8.68 -19.83
N PHE A 179 6.93 9.73 -19.05
CA PHE A 179 5.61 10.18 -18.62
C PHE A 179 4.82 10.77 -19.79
N GLN A 180 3.54 10.38 -19.89
CA GLN A 180 2.60 11.01 -20.81
C GLN A 180 2.26 12.43 -20.32
N SER A 181 2.05 12.58 -19.02
CA SER A 181 1.80 13.85 -18.36
C SER A 181 2.93 14.20 -17.40
N LYS A 182 3.75 15.17 -17.81
CA LYS A 182 4.89 15.68 -17.04
C LYS A 182 4.49 16.28 -15.68
N ALA A 183 3.21 16.65 -15.53
CA ALA A 183 2.66 17.15 -14.27
C ALA A 183 2.81 16.14 -13.12
N TYR A 184 2.66 14.84 -13.38
CA TYR A 184 2.79 13.80 -12.35
C TYR A 184 4.21 13.76 -11.78
N LEU A 185 5.23 13.79 -12.65
CA LEU A 185 6.63 13.75 -12.24
C LEU A 185 7.03 15.04 -11.50
N ILE A 186 6.59 16.21 -12.00
CA ILE A 186 6.83 17.49 -11.33
C ILE A 186 6.20 17.49 -9.93
N ALA A 187 4.96 17.02 -9.80
CA ALA A 187 4.27 16.93 -8.52
C ALA A 187 4.97 15.99 -7.53
N ALA A 188 5.39 14.80 -7.99
CA ALA A 188 6.09 13.80 -7.17
C ALA A 188 7.42 14.33 -6.59
N PHE A 189 8.14 15.17 -7.32
CA PHE A 189 9.41 15.76 -6.88
C PHE A 189 9.26 17.15 -6.22
N THR A 190 8.04 17.61 -5.95
CA THR A 190 7.79 18.91 -5.31
C THR A 190 7.42 18.76 -3.84
N HIS A 191 8.32 19.17 -2.95
CA HIS A 191 8.08 19.23 -1.51
C HIS A 191 7.13 20.41 -1.16
N PRO A 192 6.27 20.29 -0.12
CA PRO A 192 5.33 21.35 0.29
C PRO A 192 5.96 22.73 0.56
N SER A 193 7.23 22.76 0.98
CA SER A 193 7.98 24.01 1.18
C SER A 193 8.41 24.71 -0.10
N SER A 194 8.27 24.08 -1.27
CA SER A 194 8.71 24.65 -2.53
C SER A 194 7.82 25.80 -3.00
N PHE A 195 8.42 26.95 -3.26
CA PHE A 195 7.75 28.10 -3.90
C PHE A 195 7.97 28.15 -5.41
N ALA A 196 8.87 27.31 -5.93
CA ALA A 196 9.25 27.28 -7.34
C ALA A 196 8.15 26.67 -8.22
N ASN A 197 7.47 25.64 -7.70
CA ASN A 197 6.37 25.01 -8.40
C ASN A 197 5.05 25.73 -8.10
N ARG A 198 4.53 26.43 -9.11
CA ARG A 198 3.21 27.09 -9.09
C ARG A 198 2.19 26.39 -9.98
N LEU A 199 2.58 25.28 -10.61
CA LEU A 199 1.83 24.59 -11.65
C LEU A 199 1.05 23.42 -11.08
N THR A 200 1.69 22.61 -10.23
CA THR A 200 1.07 21.39 -9.67
C THR A 200 0.98 21.44 -8.14
N ASP A 201 0.15 20.57 -7.60
CA ASP A 201 0.17 20.26 -6.16
C ASP A 201 1.50 19.57 -5.75
N CYS A 202 1.72 19.47 -4.44
CA CYS A 202 2.87 18.77 -3.84
C CYS A 202 2.70 17.24 -3.88
N TYR A 203 3.77 16.53 -3.52
CA TYR A 203 3.82 15.08 -3.59
C TYR A 203 2.90 14.36 -2.59
N GLU A 204 2.42 15.02 -1.52
CA GLU A 204 1.74 14.37 -0.37
C GLU A 204 0.52 13.51 -0.78
N ARG A 205 -0.26 13.97 -1.77
CA ARG A 205 -1.41 13.19 -2.26
C ARG A 205 -0.96 11.96 -3.05
N LEU A 206 0.13 12.08 -3.81
CA LEU A 206 0.72 10.98 -4.57
C LEU A 206 1.39 9.97 -3.63
N GLU A 207 2.08 10.44 -2.58
CA GLU A 207 2.63 9.62 -1.48
C GLU A 207 1.52 8.78 -0.84
N PHE A 208 0.39 9.40 -0.45
CA PHE A 208 -0.74 8.67 0.14
C PHE A 208 -1.23 7.49 -0.74
N LEU A 209 -1.24 7.68 -2.06
CA LEU A 209 -1.63 6.64 -3.00
C LEU A 209 -0.50 5.63 -3.22
N GLY A 210 0.73 6.12 -3.35
CA GLY A 210 1.97 5.37 -3.57
C GLY A 210 2.30 4.40 -2.45
N ASP A 211 2.15 4.82 -1.18
CA ASP A 211 2.26 3.97 0.02
C ASP A 211 1.41 2.70 -0.13
N ALA A 212 0.13 2.87 -0.48
CA ALA A 212 -0.81 1.76 -0.62
C ALA A 212 -0.50 0.86 -1.84
N ILE A 213 0.02 1.44 -2.92
CA ILE A 213 0.45 0.68 -4.12
C ILE A 213 1.71 -0.12 -3.80
N LEU A 214 2.71 0.51 -3.20
CA LEU A 214 3.98 -0.11 -2.86
C LEU A 214 3.77 -1.27 -1.86
N ASP A 215 2.96 -1.05 -0.81
CA ASP A 215 2.59 -2.09 0.16
C ASP A 215 1.95 -3.30 -0.52
N PHE A 216 1.04 -3.05 -1.48
CA PHE A 216 0.40 -4.12 -2.25
C PHE A 216 1.36 -4.83 -3.21
N LEU A 217 2.20 -4.10 -3.94
CA LEU A 217 3.16 -4.67 -4.90
C LEU A 217 4.22 -5.52 -4.20
N VAL A 218 4.77 -5.04 -3.08
CA VAL A 218 5.72 -5.78 -2.23
C VAL A 218 5.04 -7.03 -1.69
N THR A 219 3.84 -6.92 -1.13
CA THR A 219 3.10 -8.08 -0.61
C THR A 219 2.79 -9.09 -1.71
N ARG A 220 2.35 -8.64 -2.87
CA ARG A 220 2.12 -9.48 -4.07
C ARG A 220 3.41 -10.19 -4.49
N TYR A 221 4.53 -9.48 -4.53
CA TYR A 221 5.84 -10.04 -4.90
C TYR A 221 6.29 -11.13 -3.91
N VAL A 222 6.29 -10.84 -2.61
CA VAL A 222 6.68 -11.78 -1.55
C VAL A 222 5.81 -13.04 -1.61
N PHE A 223 4.50 -12.84 -1.77
CA PHE A 223 3.54 -13.92 -1.84
C PHE A 223 3.80 -14.85 -3.04
N VAL A 224 4.16 -14.30 -4.21
CA VAL A 224 4.46 -15.07 -5.43
C VAL A 224 5.85 -15.72 -5.40
N HIS A 225 6.89 -15.04 -4.93
CA HIS A 225 8.28 -15.46 -5.11
C HIS A 225 8.84 -16.34 -3.99
N TYR A 226 8.41 -16.16 -2.74
CA TYR A 226 8.95 -16.94 -1.62
C TYR A 226 8.25 -18.30 -1.39
N ASN A 227 7.36 -18.71 -2.30
CA ASN A 227 6.66 -20.00 -2.24
C ASN A 227 7.03 -20.90 -3.45
N GLN A 228 8.31 -21.29 -3.47
CA GLN A 228 9.11 -21.73 -4.63
C GLN A 228 8.81 -23.10 -5.30
N ASN A 229 7.61 -23.67 -5.18
CA ASN A 229 7.38 -25.02 -5.75
C ASN A 229 6.64 -25.09 -7.09
N VAL A 230 6.61 -24.04 -7.94
CA VAL A 230 6.02 -24.20 -9.29
C VAL A 230 6.49 -23.23 -10.39
N THR A 231 6.53 -23.73 -11.63
CA THR A 231 7.04 -23.13 -12.87
C THR A 231 6.11 -22.06 -13.50
N PRO A 232 6.60 -20.97 -14.13
CA PRO A 232 5.77 -19.85 -14.61
C PRO A 232 5.01 -20.13 -15.93
N GLY A 233 3.75 -19.69 -16.01
CA GLY A 233 2.94 -19.64 -17.24
C GLY A 233 2.25 -18.27 -17.39
N LYS A 234 2.10 -17.81 -18.64
CA LYS A 234 1.71 -16.45 -19.06
C LYS A 234 0.21 -16.18 -18.90
N HIS A 235 -0.12 -15.02 -18.32
CA HIS A 235 -1.45 -14.50 -17.95
C HIS A 235 -2.01 -15.04 -16.62
N TYR A 236 -1.93 -14.18 -15.60
CA TYR A 236 -2.31 -14.39 -14.20
C TYR A 236 -1.59 -15.57 -13.51
N ARG A 237 -0.42 -15.29 -12.93
CA ARG A 237 0.22 -16.13 -11.88
C ARG A 237 -0.56 -16.05 -10.55
N VAL A 238 -1.88 -16.25 -10.56
CA VAL A 238 -2.72 -16.27 -9.34
C VAL A 238 -3.33 -17.66 -9.07
N VAL A 239 -3.21 -18.61 -10.01
CA VAL A 239 -3.47 -20.04 -9.71
C VAL A 239 -2.50 -20.58 -8.64
N TYR A 240 -1.43 -19.85 -8.32
CA TYR A 240 -0.46 -20.30 -7.32
C TYR A 240 -0.84 -20.07 -5.88
N ALA A 241 -1.72 -19.13 -5.56
CA ALA A 241 -1.99 -18.78 -4.17
C ALA A 241 -2.58 -19.93 -3.33
N ILE A 242 -3.34 -20.84 -3.95
CA ILE A 242 -4.05 -21.92 -3.24
C ILE A 242 -3.09 -23.00 -2.72
N LYS A 243 -1.90 -23.19 -3.32
CA LYS A 243 -0.86 -24.13 -2.85
C LYS A 243 0.32 -23.43 -2.14
N ILE A 244 0.29 -22.11 -2.13
CA ILE A 244 1.33 -21.20 -1.61
C ILE A 244 1.13 -20.90 -0.11
N CYS A 245 -0.12 -20.77 0.34
CA CYS A 245 -0.44 -20.36 1.73
C CYS A 245 0.00 -21.33 2.84
N SER A 246 0.68 -22.44 2.52
CA SER A 246 1.12 -23.44 3.50
C SER A 246 2.63 -23.45 3.76
N VAL A 247 3.43 -22.66 3.03
CA VAL A 247 4.92 -22.74 3.11
C VAL A 247 5.54 -21.55 3.87
N LEU A 248 4.89 -20.39 3.87
CA LEU A 248 5.33 -19.21 4.61
C LEU A 248 4.46 -18.96 5.83
N LEU A 249 5.12 -18.84 7.00
CA LEU A 249 4.48 -18.37 8.22
C LEU A 249 4.07 -16.90 8.02
N PRO A 250 2.84 -16.51 8.38
CA PRO A 250 2.32 -15.14 8.23
C PRO A 250 3.21 -14.06 8.86
N GLY A 251 3.85 -14.37 9.99
CA GLY A 251 4.85 -13.50 10.62
C GLY A 251 5.99 -13.14 9.67
N ARG A 252 6.54 -14.11 8.92
CA ARG A 252 7.64 -13.88 7.98
C ARG A 252 7.25 -13.01 6.78
N VAL A 253 6.02 -13.13 6.29
CA VAL A 253 5.52 -12.27 5.19
C VAL A 253 5.40 -10.83 5.68
N THR A 254 4.90 -10.67 6.91
CA THR A 254 4.78 -9.36 7.57
C THR A 254 6.15 -8.73 7.81
N ASP A 255 7.12 -9.51 8.28
CA ASP A 255 8.49 -9.07 8.55
C ASP A 255 9.20 -8.66 7.25
N ILE A 256 9.18 -9.51 6.21
CA ILE A 256 9.79 -9.20 4.91
C ILE A 256 9.16 -7.95 4.28
N ARG A 257 7.84 -7.78 4.44
CA ARG A 257 7.13 -6.60 3.96
C ARG A 257 7.60 -5.34 4.69
N GLN A 258 7.60 -5.35 6.03
CA GLN A 258 8.07 -4.21 6.84
C GLN A 258 9.52 -3.85 6.50
N ASP A 259 10.35 -4.86 6.26
CA ASP A 259 11.72 -4.70 5.83
C ASP A 259 11.79 -4.04 4.43
N LEU A 260 11.06 -4.55 3.44
CA LEU A 260 11.12 -4.05 2.05
C LEU A 260 10.48 -2.67 1.88
N SER A 261 9.45 -2.35 2.65
CA SER A 261 8.78 -1.04 2.66
C SER A 261 9.34 -0.09 3.74
N ASN A 262 10.53 -0.36 4.27
CA ASN A 262 11.13 0.51 5.28
C ASN A 262 11.54 1.85 4.65
N ASN A 263 11.07 2.96 5.22
CA ASN A 263 11.38 4.32 4.80
C ASN A 263 12.90 4.54 4.62
N ASP A 264 13.74 3.98 5.48
CA ASP A 264 15.20 4.12 5.37
C ASP A 264 15.73 3.45 4.09
N ARG A 265 15.14 2.32 3.67
CA ARG A 265 15.51 1.63 2.42
C ARG A 265 15.04 2.40 1.19
N LEU A 266 13.83 2.95 1.25
CA LEU A 266 13.29 3.77 0.15
C LEU A 266 14.13 5.05 -0.03
N ALA A 267 14.46 5.71 1.08
CA ALA A 267 15.34 6.87 1.08
C ALA A 267 16.72 6.54 0.51
N TYR A 268 17.29 5.41 0.93
CA TYR A 268 18.55 4.90 0.41
C TYR A 268 18.52 4.67 -1.10
N ILE A 269 17.50 3.99 -1.63
CA ILE A 269 17.35 3.74 -3.08
C ILE A 269 17.27 5.07 -3.83
N LEU A 270 16.50 6.02 -3.32
CA LEU A 270 16.37 7.35 -3.93
C LEU A 270 17.72 8.10 -3.99
N VAL A 271 18.51 8.01 -2.91
CA VAL A 271 19.84 8.63 -2.84
C VAL A 271 20.80 7.96 -3.79
N ALA A 272 20.84 6.63 -3.78
CA ALA A 272 21.72 5.82 -4.61
C ALA A 272 21.44 6.11 -6.10
N CYS A 273 20.17 6.15 -6.53
CA CYS A 273 19.82 6.52 -7.90
C CYS A 273 20.13 8.00 -8.27
N GLY A 274 20.62 8.82 -7.34
CA GLY A 274 20.92 10.24 -7.57
C GLY A 274 19.68 11.14 -7.66
N LEU A 275 18.49 10.59 -7.41
CA LEU A 275 17.21 11.30 -7.57
C LEU A 275 16.98 12.37 -6.50
N HIS A 276 17.60 12.21 -5.33
CA HIS A 276 17.54 13.19 -4.22
C HIS A 276 17.91 14.62 -4.64
N ARG A 277 18.78 14.80 -5.65
CA ARG A 277 19.24 16.10 -6.17
C ARG A 277 18.17 16.88 -6.93
N LYS A 278 17.14 16.18 -7.42
CA LYS A 278 16.09 16.75 -8.26
C LYS A 278 14.84 17.14 -7.46
N ILE A 279 14.84 16.91 -6.15
CA ILE A 279 13.74 17.30 -5.26
C ILE A 279 13.68 18.83 -5.19
N LEU A 280 12.53 19.39 -5.51
CA LEU A 280 12.26 20.81 -5.37
C LEU A 280 11.84 21.11 -3.94
N HIS A 281 12.67 21.80 -3.18
CA HIS A 281 12.36 22.29 -1.84
C HIS A 281 13.03 23.65 -1.57
N ASN A 282 12.52 24.39 -0.59
CA ASN A 282 13.12 25.65 -0.13
C ASN A 282 13.47 25.64 1.36
N SER A 283 13.38 24.48 2.04
CA SER A 283 13.79 24.34 3.45
C SER A 283 15.30 24.09 3.55
N PRO A 284 16.05 24.92 4.31
CA PRO A 284 17.48 24.71 4.55
C PRO A 284 17.75 23.53 5.49
N ASP A 285 16.83 23.26 6.43
CA ASP A 285 16.96 22.12 7.36
C ASP A 285 16.90 20.80 6.60
N LEU A 286 15.95 20.68 5.66
CA LEU A 286 15.86 19.51 4.79
C LEU A 286 17.12 19.35 3.93
N PHE A 287 17.67 20.44 3.39
CA PHE A 287 18.92 20.41 2.64
C PHE A 287 20.08 19.85 3.48
N GLY A 288 20.22 20.34 4.72
CA GLY A 288 21.25 19.88 5.64
C GLY A 288 21.13 18.39 5.95
N HIS A 289 19.93 17.90 6.23
CA HIS A 289 19.71 16.48 6.49
C HIS A 289 19.94 15.59 5.26
N ILE A 290 19.49 16.00 4.07
CA ILE A 290 19.74 15.25 2.83
C ILE A 290 21.24 15.19 2.55
N THR A 291 21.96 16.31 2.68
CA THR A 291 23.41 16.36 2.44
C THR A 291 24.17 15.52 3.45
N ALA A 292 23.80 15.58 4.72
CA ALA A 292 24.41 14.76 5.77
C ALA A 292 24.17 13.25 5.56
N TYR A 293 22.98 12.88 5.07
CA TYR A 293 22.62 11.48 4.81
C TYR A 293 23.23 10.95 3.51
N ALA A 294 23.26 11.75 2.45
CA ALA A 294 23.83 11.35 1.16
C ALA A 294 25.37 11.36 1.15
N GLY A 295 26.01 12.18 1.99
CA GLY A 295 27.47 12.35 2.00
C GLY A 295 28.02 13.03 0.74
N ASP A 296 29.35 12.96 0.57
CA ASP A 296 30.08 13.51 -0.59
C ASP A 296 30.19 12.53 -1.78
N GLU A 297 29.84 11.26 -1.59
CA GLU A 297 29.93 10.24 -2.63
C GLU A 297 28.60 10.06 -3.35
N ASP A 298 28.58 10.31 -4.66
CA ASP A 298 27.55 9.77 -5.55
C ASP A 298 27.67 8.25 -5.58
N VAL A 299 26.96 7.57 -4.69
CA VAL A 299 27.11 6.13 -4.46
C VAL A 299 26.37 5.27 -5.51
N PHE A 300 26.52 5.60 -6.79
CA PHE A 300 26.37 4.62 -7.86
C PHE A 300 27.67 4.59 -8.66
N PRO A 301 28.57 3.63 -8.40
CA PRO A 301 29.52 3.25 -9.42
C PRO A 301 28.69 2.75 -10.60
N LYS A 302 28.75 3.46 -11.74
CA LYS A 302 28.03 3.16 -12.98
C LYS A 302 28.22 1.73 -13.52
N ASP A 303 29.11 0.96 -12.89
CA ASP A 303 29.58 -0.37 -13.30
C ASP A 303 29.07 -1.53 -12.42
N GLN A 304 28.25 -1.29 -11.38
CA GLN A 304 27.67 -2.35 -10.55
C GLN A 304 26.16 -2.52 -10.79
N SER A 305 25.72 -3.78 -10.93
CA SER A 305 24.30 -4.12 -10.99
C SER A 305 23.60 -3.79 -9.67
N ILE A 306 22.41 -3.17 -9.74
CA ILE A 306 21.53 -2.86 -8.59
C ILE A 306 21.38 -4.09 -7.66
N ASP A 307 21.34 -5.30 -8.23
CA ASP A 307 21.21 -6.57 -7.50
C ASP A 307 22.35 -6.86 -6.51
N GLN A 308 23.59 -6.48 -6.83
CA GLN A 308 24.74 -6.61 -5.91
C GLN A 308 24.72 -5.53 -4.82
N TYR A 309 24.03 -4.42 -5.07
CA TYR A 309 23.92 -3.28 -4.17
C TYR A 309 22.79 -3.46 -3.15
N LEU A 310 21.69 -4.09 -3.55
CA LEU A 310 20.56 -4.48 -2.69
C LEU A 310 20.90 -5.64 -1.74
N SER A 311 21.95 -6.43 -2.04
CA SER A 311 22.42 -7.52 -1.18
C SER A 311 23.40 -7.09 -0.08
N LYS A 312 23.78 -5.80 -0.02
CA LYS A 312 24.61 -5.30 1.08
C LYS A 312 23.75 -5.08 2.31
N ASP A 313 24.21 -5.58 3.46
CA ASP A 313 23.56 -5.34 4.75
C ASP A 313 23.54 -3.83 5.03
N LEU A 314 22.33 -3.26 5.09
CA LEU A 314 22.08 -1.84 5.39
C LEU A 314 22.58 -1.42 6.79
N ASP A 315 22.86 -2.38 7.66
CA ASP A 315 23.43 -2.16 8.99
C ASP A 315 24.77 -1.40 8.96
N GLN A 316 25.45 -1.36 7.80
CA GLN A 316 26.70 -0.61 7.62
C GLN A 316 26.53 0.88 7.30
N TRP A 317 25.31 1.34 6.99
CA TRP A 317 25.05 2.72 6.54
C TRP A 317 24.47 3.63 7.63
N ALA A 318 24.04 3.07 8.77
CA ALA A 318 23.23 3.77 9.75
C ALA A 318 24.05 4.40 10.90
N ASP A 319 24.84 5.43 10.60
CA ASP A 319 25.25 6.40 11.63
C ASP A 319 24.30 7.61 11.68
N SER A 320 23.43 7.81 10.66
CA SER A 320 22.44 8.90 10.62
C SER A 320 21.06 8.43 10.16
N THR A 321 20.00 9.05 10.68
CA THR A 321 18.61 8.73 10.35
C THR A 321 18.20 9.36 9.02
N ALA A 322 17.52 8.59 8.16
CA ALA A 322 17.12 9.09 6.85
C ALA A 322 16.03 10.18 6.95
N PRO A 323 16.10 11.26 6.15
CA PRO A 323 15.01 12.21 6.02
C PRO A 323 13.76 11.54 5.47
N LYS A 324 12.63 11.63 6.18
CA LYS A 324 11.35 11.05 5.75
C LYS A 324 10.92 11.46 4.34
N ALA A 325 11.15 12.74 3.99
CA ALA A 325 10.82 13.27 2.68
C ALA A 325 11.44 12.50 1.50
N LEU A 326 12.58 11.80 1.69
CA LEU A 326 13.15 10.96 0.63
C LEU A 326 12.30 9.70 0.39
N ALA A 327 11.83 9.05 1.44
CA ALA A 327 10.91 7.93 1.32
C ALA A 327 9.58 8.40 0.72
N ASP A 328 9.04 9.52 1.20
CA ASP A 328 7.77 10.06 0.74
C ASP A 328 7.81 10.41 -0.77
N VAL A 329 8.93 10.97 -1.26
CA VAL A 329 9.13 11.26 -2.69
C VAL A 329 9.19 9.97 -3.51
N PHE A 330 9.83 8.92 -3.00
CA PHE A 330 9.87 7.62 -3.68
C PHE A 330 8.46 7.02 -3.80
N GLU A 331 7.68 7.04 -2.73
CA GLU A 331 6.28 6.60 -2.74
C GLU A 331 5.45 7.44 -3.71
N ALA A 332 5.62 8.76 -3.69
CA ALA A 332 4.94 9.65 -4.63
C ALA A 332 5.30 9.40 -6.09
N LEU A 333 6.55 9.01 -6.39
CA LEU A 333 6.97 8.61 -7.73
C LEU A 333 6.23 7.33 -8.18
N VAL A 334 6.10 6.34 -7.30
CA VAL A 334 5.30 5.12 -7.58
C VAL A 334 3.84 5.49 -7.86
N GLY A 335 3.25 6.37 -7.04
CA GLY A 335 1.90 6.88 -7.24
C GLY A 335 1.73 7.66 -8.56
N ALA A 336 2.74 8.43 -8.96
CA ALA A 336 2.77 9.16 -10.22
C ALA A 336 2.79 8.23 -11.44
N ILE A 337 3.67 7.22 -11.46
CA ILE A 337 3.75 6.23 -12.55
C ILE A 337 2.44 5.45 -12.67
N PHE A 338 1.87 5.06 -11.53
CA PHE A 338 0.60 4.35 -11.51
C PHE A 338 -0.55 5.15 -12.15
N LEU A 339 -0.65 6.45 -11.86
CA LEU A 339 -1.68 7.30 -12.44
C LEU A 339 -1.43 7.59 -13.93
N ASP A 340 -0.17 7.84 -14.31
CA ASP A 340 0.22 8.10 -15.69
C ASP A 340 0.03 6.87 -16.61
N SER A 341 0.26 5.66 -16.08
CA SER A 341 0.03 4.39 -16.78
C SER A 341 -1.45 3.98 -16.89
N GLY A 342 -2.38 4.81 -16.40
CA GLY A 342 -3.81 4.54 -16.46
C GLY A 342 -4.32 3.58 -15.37
N ASN A 343 -3.70 3.58 -14.19
CA ASN A 343 -3.94 2.68 -13.06
C ASN A 343 -3.47 1.23 -13.30
N SER A 344 -2.37 1.04 -14.03
CA SER A 344 -1.76 -0.28 -14.22
C SER A 344 -0.85 -0.64 -13.05
N LEU A 345 -1.06 -1.80 -12.43
CA LEU A 345 -0.17 -2.34 -11.39
C LEU A 345 0.97 -3.22 -11.93
N ASP A 346 1.01 -3.43 -13.26
CA ASP A 346 2.02 -4.29 -13.91
C ASP A 346 3.11 -3.48 -14.63
N VAL A 347 2.93 -2.16 -14.75
CA VAL A 347 3.94 -1.18 -15.21
C VAL A 347 4.67 -0.68 -13.98
#